data_AF-A0A929K6J0-F1
#
_entry.id   AF-A0A929K6J0-F1
#
_cell.length_a   1.000
_cell.length_b   1.000
_cell.length_c   1.000
_cell.angle_alpha   90.00
_cell.angle_beta   90.00
_cell.angle_gamma   90.00
#
_symmetry.space_group_name_H-M   'P 1'
#
loop_
_entity.id
_entity.type
_entity.pdbx_description
1 polymer ?
#
loop_
_entity_poly.entity_id
_entity_poly.type
_entity_poly.pdbx_seq_one_letter_code
_entity_poly.pdbx_strand_id
1 'polypeptide(L)' 'FVDGNKRAGFEATDVFLRMNGYYLEVGADEGMDFTLSIAKNELDLDGVIEWIRRHAKEER' A
#
# COMPACT_ATOMS: atom_id res chain seq x y z
N PHE A 1 -8.02 -15.47 6.94
CA PHE A 1 -9.05 -14.44 7.17
C PHE A 1 -10.34 -14.86 6.49
N VAL A 2 -11.50 -14.47 7.03
CA VAL A 2 -12.84 -14.76 6.45
C VAL A 2 -13.21 -13.70 5.39
N ASP A 3 -12.81 -12.45 5.60
CA ASP A 3 -12.77 -11.35 4.63
C ASP A 3 -11.71 -10.33 5.09
N GLY A 4 -11.24 -9.43 4.21
CA GLY A 4 -10.37 -8.31 4.58
C GLY A 4 -8.90 -8.42 4.21
N ASN A 5 -8.46 -9.49 3.53
CA ASN A 5 -7.05 -9.68 3.12
C ASN A 5 -6.41 -8.44 2.47
N LYS A 6 -7.20 -7.74 1.64
CA LYS A 6 -6.80 -6.53 0.93
C LYS A 6 -6.51 -5.35 1.88
N ARG A 7 -7.47 -5.04 2.76
CA ARG A 7 -7.33 -3.99 3.78
C ARG A 7 -6.19 -4.33 4.74
N ALA A 8 -6.12 -5.57 5.21
CA ALA A 8 -5.05 -6.03 6.09
C ALA A 8 -3.66 -5.90 5.45
N GLY A 9 -3.54 -6.22 4.15
CA GLY A 9 -2.28 -6.05 3.42
C GLY A 9 -1.86 -4.59 3.30
N PHE A 10 -2.79 -3.71 2.90
CA PHE A 10 -2.54 -2.27 2.80
C PHE A 10 -2.12 -1.66 4.15
N GLU A 11 -2.88 -1.94 5.21
CA GLU A 11 -2.57 -1.47 6.56
C GLU A 11 -1.25 -2.01 7.09
N ALA A 12 -0.94 -3.29 6.82
CA ALA A 12 0.36 -3.86 7.21
C ALA A 12 1.53 -3.16 6.50
N THR A 13 1.35 -2.75 5.25
CA THR A 13 2.35 -1.95 4.52
C THR A 13 2.53 -0.58 5.15
N ASP A 14 1.45 0.15 5.46
CA ASP A 14 1.56 1.46 6.12
C ASP A 14 2.20 1.36 7.51
N VAL A 15 1.80 0.36 8.32
CA VAL A 15 2.40 0.10 9.64
C VAL A 15 3.90 -0.19 9.51
N PHE A 16 4.30 -1.02 8.55
CA PHE A 16 5.71 -1.31 8.31
C PHE A 16 6.49 -0.05 7.95
N LEU A 17 5.95 0.81 7.09
CA LEU A 17 6.59 2.08 6.74
C LEU A 17 6.74 2.98 7.96
N ARG A 18 5.69 3.09 8.79
CA ARG A 18 5.70 3.93 10.02
C ARG A 18 6.74 3.49 11.01
N MET A 19 6.91 2.18 11.19
CA MET A 19 7.98 1.63 12.01
C MET A 19 9.39 2.02 11.53
N ASN A 20 9.53 2.43 10.26
CA ASN A 20 10.77 2.88 9.65
C ASN A 20 10.80 4.41 9.40
N GLY A 21 9.88 5.19 9.98
CA GLY A 21 9.84 6.64 9.84
C GLY A 21 9.25 7.14 8.52
N TYR A 22 8.46 6.31 7.83
CA TYR A 22 7.74 6.68 6.61
C TYR A 22 6.22 6.47 6.77
N TYR A 23 5.39 7.12 5.98
CA TYR A 23 3.94 6.82 5.91
C TYR A 23 3.46 6.86 4.46
N LEU A 24 2.38 6.16 4.14
CA LEU A 24 1.71 6.30 2.85
C LEU A 24 0.88 7.59 2.84
N GLU A 25 1.28 8.54 2.01
CA GLU A 25 0.49 9.73 1.69
C GLU A 25 -0.36 9.45 0.46
N VAL A 26 -1.56 8.91 0.69
CA VAL A 26 -2.48 8.53 -0.39
C VAL A 26 -3.93 8.69 0.06
N GLY A 27 -4.79 9.08 -0.88
CA GLY A 27 -6.24 9.15 -0.66
C GLY A 27 -6.88 7.75 -0.61
N ALA A 28 -8.07 7.65 -0.02
CA ALA A 28 -8.78 6.37 0.11
C ALA A 28 -9.09 5.71 -1.25
N ASP A 29 -9.51 6.48 -2.24
CA ASP A 29 -9.85 5.96 -3.57
C ASP A 29 -8.61 5.40 -4.29
N GLU A 30 -7.49 6.13 -4.27
CA GLU A 30 -6.25 5.68 -4.90
C GLU A 30 -5.65 4.46 -4.18
N GLY A 31 -5.69 4.42 -2.85
CA GLY A 31 -5.26 3.25 -2.07
C GLY A 31 -6.14 2.01 -2.34
N MET A 32 -7.44 2.21 -2.54
CA MET A 32 -8.36 1.16 -2.95
C MET A 32 -8.02 0.63 -4.36
N ASP A 33 -7.84 1.53 -5.33
CA ASP A 33 -7.51 1.17 -6.71
C ASP A 33 -6.19 0.38 -6.78
N PHE A 34 -5.16 0.82 -6.06
CA PHE A 34 -3.89 0.09 -5.93
C PHE A 34 -4.10 -1.34 -5.41
N THR A 35 -4.86 -1.49 -4.32
CA THR A 35 -5.10 -2.78 -3.70
C THR A 35 -5.94 -3.70 -4.58
N LEU A 36 -6.85 -3.12 -5.39
CA LEU A 36 -7.64 -3.86 -6.38
C LEU A 36 -6.78 -4.31 -7.57
N SER A 37 -5.86 -3.48 -8.07
CA SER A 37 -4.95 -3.87 -9.16
C SER A 37 -4.02 -5.02 -8.77
N ILE A 38 -3.54 -5.06 -7.53
CA ILE A 38 -2.81 -6.24 -7.00
C ILE A 38 -3.72 -7.47 -7.02
N ALA A 39 -4.96 -7.35 -6.53
CA ALA A 39 -5.89 -8.49 -6.46
C ALA A 39 -6.30 -9.01 -7.85
N LYS A 40 -6.30 -8.14 -8.86
CA LYS A 40 -6.53 -8.49 -10.27
C LYS A 40 -5.27 -9.00 -10.98
N ASN A 41 -4.12 -9.04 -10.30
CA ASN A 41 -2.84 -9.42 -10.86
C ASN A 41 -2.38 -8.51 -12.01
N GLU A 42 -2.81 -7.24 -11.98
CA GLU A 42 -2.44 -6.19 -12.94
C GLU A 42 -1.12 -5.51 -12.57
N LEU A 43 -0.65 -5.74 -11.34
CA LEU A 43 0.51 -5.11 -10.74
C LEU A 43 1.42 -6.18 -10.18
N ASP A 44 2.65 -6.25 -10.71
CA ASP A 44 3.69 -7.15 -10.22
C ASP A 44 4.47 -6.51 -9.06
N LEU A 45 5.46 -7.23 -8.54
CA LEU A 45 6.25 -6.78 -7.40
C LEU A 45 6.99 -5.47 -7.68
N ASP A 46 7.54 -5.30 -8.88
CA ASP A 46 8.28 -4.09 -9.24
C ASP A 46 7.33 -2.88 -9.33
N GLY A 47 6.13 -3.07 -9.89
CA GLY A 47 5.08 -2.06 -9.86
C GLY A 47 4.67 -1.68 -8.44
N VAL A 48 4.57 -2.66 -7.53
CA VAL A 48 4.21 -2.42 -6.12
C VAL A 48 5.30 -1.60 -5.43
N ILE A 49 6.57 -1.95 -5.64
CA ILE A 49 7.71 -1.21 -5.08
C ILE A 49 7.70 0.25 -5.58
N GLU A 50 7.49 0.45 -6.87
CA GLU A 50 7.45 1.79 -7.46
C GLU A 50 6.28 2.62 -6.94
N TRP A 51 5.10 1.99 -6.80
CA TRP A 51 3.93 2.65 -6.22
C TRP A 51 4.19 3.06 -4.77
N ILE A 52 4.79 2.18 -3.95
CA ILE A 52 5.13 2.49 -2.56
C ILE A 52 6.12 3.65 -2.50
N ARG A 53 7.18 3.66 -3.33
CA ARG A 53 8.17 4.76 -3.35
C ARG A 53 7.56 6.12 -3.69
N ARG A 54 6.56 6.13 -4.57
CA ARG A 54 5.86 7.37 -4.95
C ARG A 54 5.04 7.96 -3.81
N HIS A 55 4.41 7.10 -3.01
CA HIS A 55 3.47 7.49 -1.97
C HIS A 55 4.08 7.53 -0.56
N ALA A 56 5.23 6.89 -0.35
CA ALA A 56 5.93 6.93 0.93
C ALA A 56 6.52 8.33 1.18
N LYS A 57 6.21 8.91 2.32
CA LYS A 57 6.75 10.18 2.81
C LYS A 57 7.43 9.99 4.15
N GLU A 58 8.51 10.72 4.39
CA GLU A 58 9.17 10.71 5.70
C GLU A 58 8.29 11.40 6.74
N GLU A 59 8.19 10.77 7.91
CA GLU A 59 7.58 11.35 9.09
C GLU A 59 8.57 12.38 9.66
N ARG A 60 8.32 13.67 9.39
CA ARG A 60 9.14 14.80 9.87
C ARG A 60 8.94 15.10 11.35
#